data_AF-I8ZJ11-F1
#
_entry.id   AF-I8ZJ11-F1
#
_cell.length_a   1.000
_cell.length_b   1.000
_cell.length_c   1.000
_cell.angle_alpha   90.00
_cell.angle_beta   90.00
_cell.angle_gamma   90.00
#
_symmetry.space_group_name_H-M   'P 1'
#
loop_
_entity.id
_entity.type
_entity.pdbx_description
1 polymer ?
#
loop_
_entity_poly.entity_id
_entity_poly.type
_entity_poly.pdbx_seq_one_letter_code
_entity_poly.pdbx_strand_id
1 'polypeptide(L)'
;MEINCKYCPKNDGTGNCLINGCPLPPVIKEIEEMQSFLEITASDNPKELIDRLTDINVYLARSGKLLADAKAYQDQVTANVYASHMEFISRVPATVAMKFVAAQSVTANQIVTWLDRINRTLVHAGDNIRTQISFAKQDMALQRKGY
;
A
#
# COMPACT_ATOMS: atom_id res chain seq x y z
N MET A 1 12.12 -7.33 -4.45
CA MET A 1 12.27 -5.90 -4.82
C MET A 1 13.66 -5.44 -4.41
N GLU A 2 14.46 -4.90 -5.32
CA GLU A 2 15.74 -4.27 -4.94
C GLU A 2 15.45 -2.92 -4.29
N ILE A 3 15.79 -2.77 -3.00
CA ILE A 3 15.51 -1.56 -2.24
C ILE A 3 16.65 -0.57 -2.47
N ASN A 4 16.41 0.49 -3.24
CA ASN A 4 17.37 1.57 -3.38
C ASN A 4 17.27 2.53 -2.17
N CYS A 5 18.22 2.39 -1.23
CA CYS A 5 18.27 3.18 0.00
C CYS A 5 19.12 4.45 -0.08
N LYS A 6 19.60 4.84 -1.27
CA LYS A 6 20.53 5.97 -1.42
C LYS A 6 20.00 7.26 -0.77
N TYR A 7 18.69 7.48 -0.76
CA TYR A 7 18.04 8.68 -0.20
C TYR A 7 17.17 8.39 1.02
N CYS A 8 17.27 7.20 1.59
CA CYS A 8 16.57 6.82 2.81
C CYS A 8 17.05 7.71 3.98
N PRO A 9 16.16 8.25 4.82
CA PRO A 9 16.51 9.08 5.98
C PRO A 9 17.40 8.35 7.01
N LYS A 10 17.45 7.01 6.95
CA LYS A 10 18.28 6.15 7.80
C LYS A 10 19.26 5.31 6.97
N ASN A 11 19.86 5.91 5.96
CA ASN A 11 21.01 5.30 5.27
C ASN A 11 22.28 5.42 6.15
N ASP A 12 23.26 4.56 5.93
CA ASP A 12 24.56 4.61 6.62
C ASP A 12 25.53 5.65 6.02
N GLY A 13 25.03 6.56 5.18
CA GLY A 13 25.85 7.51 4.41
C GLY A 13 26.66 6.87 3.27
N THR A 14 26.70 5.54 3.14
CA THR A 14 27.40 4.82 2.04
C THR A 14 26.45 4.36 0.92
N GLY A 15 25.14 4.55 1.12
CA GLY A 15 24.09 4.18 0.16
C GLY A 15 23.44 2.82 0.46
N ASN A 16 23.90 2.11 1.49
CA ASN A 16 23.31 0.84 1.92
C ASN A 16 22.24 1.07 3.00
N CYS A 17 21.18 0.25 2.96
CA CYS A 17 20.15 0.27 4.00
C CYS A 17 20.72 -0.31 5.30
N LEU A 18 20.64 0.41 6.42
CA LEU A 18 20.70 -0.24 7.73
C LEU A 18 19.41 -1.06 7.89
N ILE A 19 19.44 -2.36 7.58
CA ILE A 19 18.25 -3.24 7.65
C ILE A 19 17.59 -3.18 9.05
N ASN A 20 18.41 -3.03 10.11
CA ASN A 20 17.93 -2.93 11.50
C ASN A 20 17.34 -1.55 11.86
N GLY A 21 17.54 -0.52 11.03
CA GLY A 21 17.03 0.84 11.26
C GLY A 21 16.05 1.33 10.20
N CYS A 22 16.04 0.70 9.03
CA CYS A 22 15.20 1.04 7.90
C CYS A 22 13.79 0.49 8.12
N PRO A 23 12.73 1.32 8.11
CA PRO A 23 11.36 0.84 8.27
C PRO A 23 10.82 0.10 7.04
N LEU A 24 11.55 0.08 5.93
CA LEU A 24 11.08 -0.48 4.66
C LEU A 24 10.87 -2.00 4.67
N PRO A 25 11.80 -2.83 5.18
CA PRO A 25 11.61 -4.28 5.17
C PRO A 25 10.33 -4.76 5.90
N PRO A 26 10.00 -4.32 7.12
CA PRO A 26 8.76 -4.75 7.77
C PRO A 26 7.52 -4.23 7.07
N VAL A 27 7.54 -2.99 6.53
CA VAL A 27 6.42 -2.42 5.77
C VAL A 27 6.18 -3.22 4.48
N ILE A 28 7.23 -3.57 3.74
CA ILE A 28 7.12 -4.37 2.52
C ILE A 28 6.52 -5.74 2.82
N LYS A 29 6.97 -6.40 3.89
CA LYS A 29 6.42 -7.70 4.29
C LYS A 29 4.92 -7.61 4.58
N GLU A 30 4.48 -6.59 5.31
CA GLU A 30 3.06 -6.40 5.61
C GLU A 30 2.24 -6.09 4.34
N ILE A 31 2.80 -5.32 3.41
CA ILE A 31 2.20 -5.07 2.08
C ILE A 31 2.06 -6.37 1.28
N GLU A 32 3.08 -7.23 1.26
CA GLU A 32 3.07 -8.51 0.57
C GLU A 32 2.05 -9.49 1.18
N GLU A 33 1.91 -9.49 2.51
CA GLU A 33 0.88 -10.26 3.21
C GLU A 33 -0.54 -9.79 2.81
N MET A 34 -0.78 -8.47 2.77
CA MET A 34 -2.05 -7.91 2.31
C MET A 34 -2.33 -8.22 0.83
N GLN A 35 -1.32 -8.10 -0.04
CA GLN A 35 -1.44 -8.44 -1.45
C GLN A 35 -1.82 -9.90 -1.63
N SER A 36 -1.11 -10.79 -0.94
CA SER A 36 -1.36 -12.24 -0.97
C SER A 36 -2.78 -12.56 -0.50
N PHE A 37 -3.27 -11.89 0.56
CA PHE A 37 -4.64 -12.05 1.03
C PHE A 37 -5.68 -11.64 -0.02
N LEU A 38 -5.46 -10.52 -0.71
CA LEU A 38 -6.36 -9.98 -1.73
C LEU A 38 -6.40 -10.84 -3.00
N GLU A 39 -5.31 -11.53 -3.33
CA GLU A 39 -5.21 -12.43 -4.49
C GLU A 39 -5.85 -13.80 -4.26
N ILE A 40 -6.25 -14.13 -3.03
CA ILE A 40 -7.01 -15.35 -2.74
C ILE A 40 -8.46 -15.19 -3.25
N THR A 41 -8.91 -16.15 -4.06
CA THR A 41 -10.29 -16.25 -4.52
C THR A 41 -11.25 -16.34 -3.34
N ALA A 42 -12.29 -15.50 -3.33
CA ALA A 42 -13.33 -15.54 -2.29
C ALA A 42 -14.20 -16.80 -2.44
N SER A 43 -14.60 -17.37 -1.31
CA SER A 43 -15.53 -18.50 -1.23
C SER A 43 -16.98 -18.04 -1.40
N ASP A 44 -17.85 -18.94 -1.84
CA ASP A 44 -19.30 -18.70 -1.95
C ASP A 44 -20.04 -18.96 -0.62
N ASN A 45 -19.35 -19.48 0.40
CA ASN A 45 -19.93 -19.76 1.70
C ASN A 45 -20.17 -18.46 2.49
N PRO A 46 -21.43 -18.14 2.89
CA PRO A 46 -21.74 -16.90 3.60
C PRO A 46 -20.96 -16.71 4.91
N LYS A 47 -20.60 -17.80 5.60
CA LYS A 47 -19.83 -17.71 6.85
C LYS A 47 -18.39 -17.27 6.58
N GLU A 48 -17.74 -17.87 5.59
CA GLU A 48 -16.38 -17.51 5.18
C GLU A 48 -16.32 -16.09 4.60
N LEU A 49 -17.39 -15.63 3.95
CA LEU A 49 -17.52 -14.24 3.51
C LEU A 49 -17.56 -13.25 4.69
N ILE A 50 -18.24 -13.59 5.79
CA ILE A 50 -18.26 -12.75 7.00
C ILE A 50 -16.89 -12.71 7.67
N ASP A 51 -16.22 -13.86 7.78
CA ASP A 51 -14.88 -13.96 8.35
C ASP A 51 -13.89 -13.13 7.50
N ARG A 52 -13.92 -13.29 6.18
CA ARG A 52 -13.12 -12.50 5.23
C ARG A 52 -13.41 -11.00 5.30
N LEU A 53 -14.66 -10.60 5.51
CA LEU A 53 -15.02 -9.19 5.70
C LEU A 53 -14.42 -8.62 6.99
N THR A 54 -14.34 -9.42 8.05
CA THR A 54 -13.71 -9.03 9.31
C THR A 54 -12.21 -8.79 9.10
N ASP A 55 -11.54 -9.69 8.38
CA ASP A 55 -10.12 -9.52 8.05
C ASP A 55 -9.86 -8.28 7.17
N ILE A 56 -10.74 -8.03 6.18
CA ILE A 56 -10.66 -6.83 5.32
C ILE A 56 -10.72 -5.56 6.16
N ASN A 57 -11.59 -5.48 7.17
CA ASN A 57 -11.70 -4.29 8.02
C ASN A 57 -10.39 -4.01 8.78
N VAL A 58 -9.72 -5.07 9.27
CA VAL A 58 -8.43 -4.95 9.96
C VAL A 58 -7.33 -4.53 8.98
N TYR A 59 -7.28 -5.13 7.78
CA TYR A 59 -6.32 -4.72 6.75
C TYR A 59 -6.58 -3.32 6.22
N LEU A 60 -7.84 -2.87 6.18
CA LEU A 60 -8.18 -1.51 5.76
C LEU A 60 -7.63 -0.47 6.74
N ALA A 61 -7.78 -0.72 8.05
CA ALA A 61 -7.19 0.14 9.08
C ALA A 61 -5.65 0.14 9.02
N ARG A 62 -5.03 -1.04 8.89
CA ARG A 62 -3.57 -1.19 8.80
C ARG A 62 -2.99 -0.53 7.56
N SER A 63 -3.54 -0.80 6.38
CA SER A 63 -3.11 -0.18 5.12
C SER A 63 -3.27 1.34 5.14
N GLY A 64 -4.32 1.87 5.78
CA GLY A 64 -4.51 3.31 5.94
C GLY A 64 -3.39 3.97 6.74
N LYS A 65 -3.00 3.37 7.88
CA LYS A 65 -1.86 3.85 8.69
C LYS A 65 -0.55 3.73 7.92
N LEU A 66 -0.30 2.59 7.28
CA LEU A 66 0.91 2.37 6.48
C LEU A 66 1.02 3.36 5.32
N LEU A 67 -0.09 3.71 4.66
CA LEU A 67 -0.11 4.70 3.59
C LEU A 67 0.27 6.10 4.09
N ALA A 68 -0.20 6.48 5.28
CA ALA A 68 0.18 7.75 5.91
C ALA A 68 1.69 7.79 6.20
N ASP A 69 2.22 6.71 6.79
CA ASP A 69 3.65 6.58 7.08
C ASP A 69 4.50 6.58 5.80
N ALA A 70 4.04 5.89 4.75
CA ALA A 70 4.72 5.82 3.47
C ALA A 70 4.79 7.20 2.79
N LYS A 71 3.73 8.01 2.89
CA LYS A 71 3.73 9.40 2.39
C LYS A 71 4.73 10.25 3.17
N ALA A 72 4.74 10.17 4.50
CA ALA A 72 5.73 10.87 5.32
C ALA A 72 7.17 10.45 4.97
N TYR A 73 7.39 9.16 4.72
CA TYR A 73 8.68 8.65 4.24
C TYR A 73 9.06 9.19 2.86
N GLN A 74 8.11 9.22 1.91
CA GLN A 74 8.30 9.79 0.58
C GLN A 74 8.69 11.27 0.63
N ASP A 75 8.06 12.06 1.51
CA ASP A 75 8.38 13.47 1.70
C ASP A 75 9.82 13.66 2.21
N GLN A 76 10.25 12.83 3.18
CA GLN A 76 11.63 12.87 3.68
C GLN A 76 12.65 12.47 2.61
N VAL A 77 12.37 11.42 1.85
CA VAL A 77 13.22 11.01 0.71
C VAL A 77 13.33 12.14 -0.31
N THR A 78 12.20 12.77 -0.63
CA THR A 78 12.13 13.89 -1.57
C THR A 78 12.99 15.07 -1.08
N ALA A 79 12.85 15.46 0.19
CA ALA A 79 13.66 16.50 0.80
C ALA A 79 15.16 16.19 0.75
N ASN A 80 15.55 14.93 1.02
CA ASN A 80 16.95 14.49 0.92
C ASN A 80 17.48 14.58 -0.51
N VAL A 81 16.69 14.17 -1.52
CA VAL A 81 17.08 14.29 -2.93
C VAL A 81 17.30 15.76 -3.31
N TYR A 82 16.41 16.65 -2.89
CA TYR A 82 16.56 18.10 -3.09
C TYR A 82 17.84 18.63 -2.46
N ALA A 83 18.13 18.27 -1.21
CA ALA A 83 19.33 18.69 -0.51
C ALA A 83 20.61 18.18 -1.20
N SER A 84 20.64 16.92 -1.64
CA SER A 84 21.82 16.32 -2.29
C SER A 84 22.07 16.82 -3.71
N HIS A 85 21.06 17.34 -4.42
CA HIS A 85 21.17 17.75 -5.83
C HIS A 85 20.77 19.21 -6.07
N MET A 86 20.86 20.06 -5.04
CA MET A 86 20.42 21.46 -5.10
C MET A 86 21.07 22.25 -6.25
N GLU A 87 22.36 22.03 -6.52
CA GLU A 87 23.07 22.70 -7.61
C GLU A 87 22.49 22.37 -9.00
N PHE A 88 22.18 21.10 -9.27
CA PHE A 88 21.55 20.69 -10.52
C PHE A 88 20.09 21.20 -10.59
N ILE A 89 19.34 21.01 -9.51
CA ILE A 89 17.92 21.33 -9.45
C ILE A 89 17.66 22.83 -9.66
N SER A 90 18.51 23.69 -9.09
CA SER A 90 18.41 25.15 -9.26
C SER A 90 18.67 25.65 -10.68
N ARG A 91 19.32 24.83 -11.53
CA ARG A 91 19.69 25.19 -12.91
C ARG A 91 18.72 24.68 -13.97
N VAL A 92 17.78 23.82 -13.61
CA VAL A 92 16.83 23.22 -14.56
C VAL A 92 15.41 23.78 -14.35
N PRO A 93 14.56 23.75 -15.39
CA PRO A 93 13.15 24.09 -15.23
C PRO A 93 12.45 23.22 -14.19
N ALA A 94 11.45 23.77 -13.50
CA ALA A 94 10.72 23.09 -12.42
C ALA A 94 10.16 21.72 -12.85
N THR A 95 9.70 21.58 -14.09
CA THR A 95 9.17 20.32 -14.64
C THR A 95 10.25 19.24 -14.75
N VAL A 96 11.48 19.60 -15.12
CA VAL A 96 12.62 18.68 -15.19
C VAL A 96 13.10 18.31 -13.79
N ALA A 97 13.16 19.29 -12.88
CA ALA A 97 13.48 19.05 -11.47
C ALA A 97 12.53 18.04 -10.83
N MET A 98 11.21 18.21 -11.01
CA MET A 98 10.21 17.27 -10.48
C MET A 98 10.38 15.86 -11.03
N LYS A 99 10.63 15.71 -12.35
CA LYS A 99 10.88 14.39 -12.97
C LYS A 99 12.15 13.75 -12.44
N PHE A 100 13.22 14.53 -12.27
CA PHE A 100 14.47 14.05 -11.70
C PHE A 100 14.27 13.55 -10.28
N VAL A 101 13.62 14.34 -9.43
CA VAL A 101 13.34 13.96 -8.03
C VAL A 101 12.50 12.69 -7.97
N ALA A 102 11.44 12.59 -8.77
CA ALA A 102 10.62 11.38 -8.86
C ALA A 102 11.41 10.14 -9.32
N ALA A 103 12.35 10.31 -10.26
CA ALA A 103 13.24 9.24 -10.72
C ALA A 103 14.26 8.80 -9.67
N GLN A 104 14.58 9.67 -8.71
CA GLN A 104 15.46 9.33 -7.58
C GLN A 104 14.69 8.71 -6.40
N SER A 105 13.39 8.97 -6.27
CA SER A 105 12.53 8.49 -5.18
C SER A 105 11.67 7.26 -5.54
N VAL A 106 12.05 6.49 -6.57
CA VAL A 106 11.24 5.39 -7.14
C VAL A 106 10.72 4.41 -6.09
N THR A 107 11.56 3.94 -5.15
CA THR A 107 11.13 2.99 -4.12
C THR A 107 10.04 3.56 -3.22
N ALA A 108 10.17 4.82 -2.79
CA ALA A 108 9.15 5.48 -1.97
C ALA A 108 7.85 5.67 -2.76
N ASN A 109 7.96 6.11 -4.02
CA ASN A 109 6.82 6.29 -4.91
C ASN A 109 6.06 4.97 -5.15
N GLN A 110 6.79 3.87 -5.35
CA GLN A 110 6.22 2.55 -5.54
C GLN A 110 5.45 2.09 -4.30
N ILE A 111 6.02 2.26 -3.09
CA ILE A 111 5.37 1.85 -1.84
C ILE A 111 4.07 2.64 -1.61
N VAL A 112 4.12 3.96 -1.77
CA VAL A 112 2.92 4.82 -1.66
C VAL A 112 1.85 4.38 -2.66
N THR A 113 2.25 4.15 -3.91
CA THR A 113 1.33 3.71 -4.97
C THR A 113 0.73 2.33 -4.65
N TRP A 114 1.55 1.39 -4.17
CA TRP A 114 1.09 0.05 -3.84
C TRP A 114 0.09 0.06 -2.69
N LEU A 115 0.37 0.81 -1.63
CA LEU A 115 -0.56 0.98 -0.51
C LEU A 115 -1.86 1.69 -0.91
N ASP A 116 -1.79 2.71 -1.77
CA ASP A 116 -3.00 3.37 -2.31
C ASP A 116 -3.88 2.38 -3.09
N ARG A 117 -3.24 1.50 -3.89
CA ARG A 117 -3.96 0.46 -4.64
C ARG A 117 -4.55 -0.61 -3.73
N ILE A 118 -3.79 -1.11 -2.75
CA ILE A 118 -4.29 -2.08 -1.75
C ILE A 118 -5.47 -1.50 -0.99
N ASN A 119 -5.38 -0.25 -0.53
CA ASN A 119 -6.46 0.39 0.23
C ASN A 119 -7.75 0.48 -0.60
N ARG A 120 -7.66 0.93 -1.86
CA ARG A 120 -8.81 0.96 -2.78
C ARG A 120 -9.39 -0.43 -3.01
N THR A 121 -8.55 -1.44 -3.23
CA THR A 121 -9.00 -2.81 -3.43
C THR A 121 -9.73 -3.35 -2.19
N LEU A 122 -9.23 -3.06 -0.98
CA LEU A 122 -9.88 -3.48 0.27
C LEU A 122 -11.27 -2.85 0.44
N VAL A 123 -11.42 -1.55 0.12
CA VAL A 123 -12.74 -0.88 0.14
C VAL A 123 -13.71 -1.57 -0.81
N HIS A 124 -13.32 -1.76 -2.08
CA HIS A 124 -14.18 -2.38 -3.08
C HIS A 124 -14.48 -3.85 -2.78
N ALA A 125 -13.48 -4.60 -2.29
CA ALA A 125 -13.68 -5.99 -1.87
C ALA A 125 -14.68 -6.10 -0.71
N GLY A 126 -14.61 -5.20 0.27
CA GLY A 126 -15.57 -5.15 1.38
C GLY A 126 -17.00 -4.88 0.92
N ASP A 127 -17.18 -3.95 -0.01
CA ASP A 127 -18.51 -3.64 -0.58
C ASP A 127 -19.07 -4.79 -1.43
N ASN A 128 -18.22 -5.45 -2.22
CA ASN A 128 -18.59 -6.63 -3.00
C ASN A 128 -19.04 -7.78 -2.09
N ILE A 129 -18.30 -8.07 -1.03
CA ILE A 129 -18.65 -9.11 -0.06
C ILE A 129 -19.96 -8.77 0.66
N ARG A 130 -20.17 -7.51 1.06
CA ARG A 130 -21.45 -7.08 1.65
C ARG A 130 -22.64 -7.34 0.72
N THR A 131 -22.44 -7.16 -0.58
CA THR A 131 -23.45 -7.43 -1.61
C THR A 131 -23.70 -8.92 -1.75
N GLN A 132 -22.66 -9.76 -1.80
CA GLN A 132 -22.78 -11.22 -1.85
C GLN A 132 -23.50 -11.80 -0.62
N ILE A 133 -23.17 -11.30 0.58
CA ILE A 133 -23.86 -11.70 1.82
C ILE A 133 -25.35 -11.33 1.76
N SER A 134 -25.67 -10.16 1.22
CA SER A 134 -27.07 -9.71 1.07
C SER A 134 -27.85 -10.59 0.10
N PHE A 135 -27.23 -10.94 -1.04
CA PHE A 135 -27.79 -11.90 -1.99
C PHE A 135 -28.02 -13.27 -1.35
N ALA A 136 -27.03 -13.84 -0.67
CA ALA A 136 -27.17 -15.14 0.00
C ALA A 136 -28.28 -15.15 1.07
N LYS A 137 -28.44 -14.05 1.82
CA LYS A 137 -29.55 -13.89 2.78
C LYS A 137 -30.91 -13.91 2.10
N GLN A 138 -31.04 -13.25 0.95
CA GLN A 138 -32.29 -13.23 0.18
C GLN A 138 -32.59 -14.59 -0.43
N ASP A 139 -31.60 -15.26 -1.02
CA ASP A 139 -31.75 -16.57 -1.63
C ASP A 139 -32.22 -17.62 -0.60
N MET A 140 -31.57 -17.68 0.57
CA MET A 140 -32.00 -18.53 1.68
C MET A 140 -33.43 -18.22 2.16
N ALA A 141 -33.85 -16.96 2.12
CA ALA A 141 -35.20 -16.56 2.51
C ALA A 141 -36.26 -16.97 1.47
N LEU A 142 -35.91 -16.97 0.17
CA LEU A 142 -36.76 -17.43 -0.92
C LEU A 142 -36.93 -18.95 -0.88
N GLN A 143 -35.83 -19.70 -0.71
CA GLN A 143 -35.87 -21.16 -0.57
C GLN A 143 -36.75 -21.62 0.60
N ARG A 144 -36.72 -20.90 1.73
CA ARG A 144 -37.60 -21.17 2.89
C ARG A 144 -39.09 -20.94 2.58
N LYS A 145 -39.42 -20.11 1.60
CA LYS A 145 -40.79 -19.81 1.18
C LYS A 145 -41.31 -20.77 0.09
N GLY A 146 -40.49 -21.70 -0.38
CA GLY A 146 -40.90 -22.78 -1.30
C GLY A 146 -41.19 -22.32 -2.74
N TYR A 147 -40.58 -21.22 -3.17
CA TYR A 147 -40.56 -20.80 -4.57
C TYR A 147 -39.40 -21.44 -5.33
#